data_AF-A0AAV0Y4G2-F1
#
_entry.id   AF-A0AAV0Y4G2-F1
#
_cell.length_a   1.000
_cell.length_b   1.000
_cell.length_c   1.000
_cell.angle_alpha   90.00
_cell.angle_beta   90.00
_cell.angle_gamma   90.00
#
_symmetry.space_group_name_H-M   'P 1'
#
loop_
_entity.id
_entity.type
_entity.pdbx_description
1 polymer ?
#
loop_
_entity_poly.entity_id
_entity_poly.type
_entity_poly.pdbx_seq_one_letter_code
_entity_poly.pdbx_strand_id
1 'polypeptide(L)'
;MLRNKVLINLLLEEIEDEEIIIDQVMTKEVHDMFQSRKKEGYFSILIEKHLFSDEKKFREFFRLSWEQFNYVLNLIEDDIKSNRTNRVREPISPAEKLAVTLR
;
A
#
# COMPACT_ATOMS: atom_id res chain seq x y z
N MET A 1 -37.71 28.80 -23.59
CA MET A 1 -37.46 27.66 -22.67
C MET A 1 -36.60 26.56 -23.29
N LEU A 2 -36.79 26.14 -24.55
CA LEU A 2 -36.01 25.04 -25.17
C LEU A 2 -34.49 25.30 -25.29
N ARG A 3 -34.08 26.53 -25.59
CA ARG A 3 -32.66 26.88 -25.82
C ARG A 3 -31.75 26.71 -24.59
N ASN A 4 -32.27 26.99 -23.40
CA ASN A 4 -31.53 26.76 -22.15
C ASN A 4 -31.42 25.27 -21.83
N LYS A 5 -32.40 24.45 -22.22
CA LYS A 5 -32.39 23.01 -21.98
C LYS A 5 -31.33 22.31 -22.83
N VAL A 6 -31.13 22.75 -24.06
CA VAL A 6 -30.07 22.26 -24.95
C VAL A 6 -28.69 22.62 -24.41
N LEU A 7 -28.51 23.85 -23.90
CA LEU A 7 -27.25 24.28 -23.29
C LEU A 7 -26.92 23.46 -22.04
N ILE A 8 -27.91 23.19 -21.19
CA ILE A 8 -27.74 22.35 -19.99
C ILE A 8 -27.34 20.93 -20.38
N ASN A 9 -27.97 20.32 -21.39
CA ASN A 9 -27.59 18.98 -21.84
C ASN A 9 -26.15 18.93 -22.38
N LEU A 10 -25.75 19.90 -23.18
CA LEU A 10 -24.37 19.97 -23.71
C LEU A 10 -23.33 20.12 -22.59
N LEU A 11 -23.64 20.92 -21.56
CA LEU A 11 -22.75 21.06 -20.40
C LEU A 11 -22.71 19.78 -19.56
N LEU A 12 -23.81 19.05 -19.45
CA LEU A 12 -23.83 17.77 -18.74
C LEU A 12 -23.03 16.69 -19.47
N GLU A 13 -23.16 16.62 -20.80
CA GLU A 13 -22.36 15.70 -21.65
C GLU A 13 -20.86 16.00 -21.53
N GLU A 14 -20.46 17.27 -21.54
CA GLU A 14 -19.05 17.68 -21.37
C GLU A 14 -18.49 17.31 -19.99
N ILE A 15 -19.28 17.47 -18.93
CA ILE A 15 -18.90 17.04 -17.57
C ILE A 15 -18.78 15.51 -17.48
N GLU A 16 -19.70 14.78 -18.09
CA GLU A 16 -19.71 13.31 -18.08
C GLU A 16 -18.52 12.74 -18.85
N ASP A 17 -18.19 13.32 -20.01
CA ASP A 17 -17.01 12.98 -20.81
C ASP A 17 -15.69 13.28 -20.06
N GLU A 18 -15.61 14.42 -19.35
CA GLU A 18 -14.48 14.73 -18.48
C GLU A 18 -14.32 13.74 -17.33
N GLU A 19 -15.42 13.34 -16.67
CA GLU A 19 -15.40 12.32 -15.61
C GLU A 19 -14.94 10.96 -16.14
N ILE A 20 -15.42 10.55 -17.32
CA ILE A 20 -15.01 9.29 -17.96
C ILE A 20 -13.53 9.29 -18.30
N ILE A 21 -13.00 10.40 -18.83
CA ILE A 21 -11.57 10.53 -19.13
C ILE A 21 -10.74 10.51 -17.85
N ILE A 22 -11.19 11.17 -16.78
CA ILE A 22 -10.54 11.14 -15.47
C ILE A 22 -10.47 9.70 -14.96
N ASP A 23 -11.57 8.96 -14.99
CA ASP A 23 -11.60 7.57 -14.54
C ASP A 23 -10.69 6.67 -15.39
N GLN A 24 -10.70 6.81 -16.71
CA GLN A 24 -9.84 6.05 -17.61
C GLN A 24 -8.34 6.36 -17.43
N VAL A 25 -8.00 7.62 -17.13
CA VAL A 25 -6.61 8.04 -16.90
C VAL A 25 -6.13 7.70 -15.48
N MET A 26 -7.05 7.69 -14.51
CA MET A 26 -6.76 7.44 -13.09
C MET A 26 -6.69 5.95 -12.73
N THR A 27 -7.36 5.08 -13.49
CA THR A 27 -7.41 3.64 -13.19
C THR A 27 -6.28 2.88 -13.88
N LYS A 28 -5.05 3.01 -13.35
CA LYS A 28 -4.10 1.90 -13.51
C LYS A 28 -4.51 0.80 -12.56
N GLU A 29 -5.00 -0.32 -13.10
CA GLU A 29 -5.31 -1.51 -12.32
C GLU A 29 -4.09 -1.92 -11.49
N VAL A 30 -4.28 -1.92 -10.17
CA VAL A 30 -3.28 -2.42 -9.23
C VAL A 30 -3.33 -3.94 -9.35
N HIS A 31 -2.21 -4.56 -9.71
CA HIS A 31 -2.13 -6.02 -9.86
C HIS A 31 -2.66 -6.72 -8.60
N ASP A 32 -3.47 -7.78 -8.77
CA ASP A 32 -4.19 -8.48 -7.69
C ASP A 32 -3.27 -8.93 -6.56
N MET A 33 -2.06 -9.40 -6.87
CA MET A 33 -1.02 -9.70 -5.87
C MET A 33 -0.79 -8.58 -4.85
N PHE A 34 -0.80 -7.31 -5.26
CA PHE A 34 -0.62 -6.20 -4.33
C PHE A 34 -1.88 -5.94 -3.49
N GLN A 35 -3.05 -6.25 -4.03
CA GLN A 35 -4.32 -6.19 -3.29
C GLN A 35 -4.40 -7.32 -2.25
N SER A 36 -3.93 -8.52 -2.59
CA SER A 36 -3.92 -9.68 -1.68
C SER A 36 -2.76 -9.68 -0.69
N ARG A 37 -1.72 -8.85 -0.89
CA ARG A 37 -0.51 -8.78 -0.06
C ARG A 37 -0.78 -8.69 1.44
N LYS A 38 -1.79 -7.92 1.87
CA LYS A 38 -2.12 -7.83 3.30
C LYS A 38 -2.63 -9.16 3.87
N LYS A 39 -3.33 -9.95 3.08
CA LYS A 39 -3.92 -11.24 3.47
C LYS A 39 -2.94 -12.40 3.32
N GLU A 40 -2.17 -12.39 2.24
CA GLU A 40 -1.37 -13.53 1.76
C GLU A 40 0.14 -13.30 1.87
N GLY A 41 0.55 -12.06 2.13
CA GLY A 41 1.95 -11.67 2.16
C GLY A 41 2.71 -12.40 3.25
N TYR A 42 3.94 -12.80 2.90
CA TYR A 42 4.88 -13.43 3.81
C TYR A 42 5.04 -12.66 5.13
N PHE A 43 5.12 -11.33 5.07
CA PHE A 43 5.26 -10.49 6.25
C PHE A 43 4.03 -10.56 7.17
N SER A 44 2.84 -10.36 6.62
CA SER A 44 1.61 -10.35 7.43
C SER A 44 1.25 -11.73 7.98
N ILE A 45 1.61 -12.81 7.27
CA ILE A 45 1.37 -14.17 7.76
C ILE A 45 2.47 -14.61 8.71
N LEU A 46 3.72 -14.72 8.25
CA LEU A 46 4.77 -15.32 9.06
C LEU A 46 5.24 -14.37 10.16
N ILE A 47 5.56 -13.13 9.80
CA ILE A 47 6.18 -12.20 10.75
C ILE A 47 5.13 -11.71 11.75
N GLU A 48 4.06 -11.05 11.28
CA GLU A 48 3.08 -10.42 12.17
C GLU A 48 2.22 -11.42 12.97
N LYS A 49 1.75 -12.52 12.36
CA LYS A 49 0.87 -13.46 13.09
C LYS A 49 1.64 -14.48 13.93
N HIS A 50 2.79 -14.96 13.47
CA HIS A 50 3.46 -16.10 14.10
C HIS A 50 4.72 -15.70 14.85
N LEU A 51 5.70 -15.11 14.17
CA LEU A 51 6.97 -14.79 14.83
C LEU A 51 6.81 -13.66 15.85
N PHE A 52 5.89 -12.73 15.60
CA PHE A 52 5.56 -11.68 16.53
C PHE A 52 4.78 -12.15 17.78
N SER A 53 4.49 -13.44 17.93
CA SER A 53 3.94 -13.99 19.18
C SER A 53 4.87 -15.02 19.86
N ASP A 54 6.00 -15.33 19.23
CA ASP A 54 6.97 -16.31 19.74
C ASP A 54 8.39 -15.72 19.65
N GLU A 55 8.87 -15.14 20.76
CA GLU A 55 10.19 -14.50 20.83
C GLU A 55 11.33 -15.48 20.49
N LYS A 56 11.21 -16.75 20.90
CA LYS A 56 12.22 -17.75 20.62
C LYS A 56 12.31 -17.99 19.12
N LYS A 57 11.17 -18.19 18.45
CA LYS A 57 11.13 -18.35 17.01
C LYS A 57 11.49 -17.09 16.26
N PHE A 58 11.12 -15.92 16.76
CA PHE A 58 11.58 -14.64 16.22
C PHE A 58 13.11 -14.56 16.23
N ARG A 59 13.74 -14.91 17.35
CA ARG A 59 15.19 -14.86 17.52
C ARG A 59 15.91 -15.91 16.69
N GLU A 60 15.39 -17.14 16.61
CA GLU A 60 15.89 -18.16 15.70
C GLU A 60 15.76 -17.69 14.25
N PHE A 61 14.61 -17.10 13.92
CA PHE A 61 14.28 -16.66 12.58
C PHE A 61 15.15 -15.49 12.15
N PHE A 62 15.21 -14.37 12.88
CA PHE A 62 15.98 -13.17 12.48
C PHE A 62 17.43 -13.13 12.99
N ARG A 63 17.81 -13.98 13.95
CA ARG A 63 19.09 -13.90 14.71
C ARG A 63 19.21 -12.58 15.49
N LEU A 64 18.07 -11.95 15.80
CA LEU A 64 17.93 -10.73 16.57
C LEU A 64 16.78 -10.92 17.57
N SER A 65 16.90 -10.30 18.75
CA SER A 65 15.71 -10.13 19.59
C SER A 65 14.78 -9.09 18.98
N TRP A 66 13.56 -9.02 19.53
CA TRP A 66 12.59 -8.01 19.13
C TRP A 66 13.06 -6.59 19.38
N GLU A 67 13.70 -6.36 20.52
CA GLU A 67 14.24 -5.05 20.88
C GLU A 67 15.33 -4.65 19.89
N GLN A 68 16.19 -5.60 19.49
CA GLN A 68 17.23 -5.35 18.49
C GLN A 68 16.63 -5.05 17.11
N PHE A 69 15.61 -5.79 16.69
CA PHE A 69 14.90 -5.53 15.44
C PHE A 69 14.27 -4.13 15.45
N ASN A 70 13.50 -3.80 16.49
CA ASN A 70 12.85 -2.50 16.62
C ASN A 70 13.85 -1.35 16.78
N TYR A 71 14.98 -1.59 17.45
CA TYR A 71 16.05 -0.62 17.56
C TYR A 71 16.61 -0.26 16.16
N VAL A 72 16.94 -1.28 15.35
CA VAL A 72 17.41 -1.04 13.98
C VAL A 72 16.32 -0.36 13.15
N LEU A 73 15.07 -0.82 13.26
CA LEU A 73 13.95 -0.22 12.54
C LEU A 73 13.83 1.28 12.85
N ASN A 74 13.81 1.65 14.13
CA ASN A 74 13.69 3.05 14.56
C ASN A 74 14.85 3.95 14.08
N LEU A 75 16.03 3.39 13.82
CA LEU A 75 17.16 4.15 13.31
C LEU A 75 17.04 4.49 11.82
N ILE A 76 16.39 3.62 11.04
CA ILE A 76 16.35 3.73 9.57
C ILE A 76 14.94 3.96 9.02
N GLU A 77 13.91 3.96 9.87
CA GLU A 77 12.51 3.97 9.45
C GLU A 77 12.24 5.11 8.47
N ASP A 78 12.65 6.32 8.83
CA ASP A 78 12.41 7.52 8.02
C ASP A 78 13.13 7.47 6.67
N ASP A 79 14.33 6.87 6.61
CA ASP A 79 15.11 6.74 5.38
C ASP A 79 14.49 5.71 4.41
N ILE A 80 13.90 4.63 4.94
CA ILE A 80 13.33 3.55 4.13
C ILE A 80 11.81 3.68 3.95
N LYS A 81 11.17 4.69 4.55
CA LYS A 81 9.74 4.94 4.43
C LYS A 81 9.38 5.37 3.01
N SER A 82 8.27 4.85 2.52
CA SER A 82 7.69 5.28 1.24
C SER A 82 6.38 6.00 1.51
N ASN A 83 6.23 7.17 0.89
CA ASN A 83 5.01 7.94 0.99
C ASN A 83 3.88 7.29 0.18
N ARG A 84 2.66 7.38 0.72
CA ARG A 84 1.45 7.01 -0.01
C ARG A 84 1.26 7.96 -1.18
N THR A 85 0.93 7.40 -2.34
CA THR A 85 0.60 8.18 -3.55
C THR A 85 -0.70 7.66 -4.16
N ASN A 86 -1.23 8.37 -5.15
CA ASN A 86 -2.40 7.88 -5.89
C ASN A 86 -2.15 6.54 -6.59
N ARG A 87 -0.90 6.29 -7.01
CA ARG A 87 -0.47 5.05 -7.66
C ARG A 87 -0.17 3.92 -6.68
N VAL A 88 0.33 4.25 -5.50
CA VAL A 88 0.70 3.29 -4.45
C VAL A 88 -0.01 3.70 -3.18
N ARG A 89 -1.25 3.22 -3.04
CA ARG A 89 -2.12 3.55 -1.89
C ARG A 89 -1.63 2.90 -0.59
N GLU A 90 -1.01 1.72 -0.69
CA GLU A 90 -0.48 0.98 0.45
C GLU A 90 0.98 0.59 0.16
N PRO A 91 1.94 1.51 0.40
CA PRO A 91 3.35 1.20 0.24
C PRO A 91 3.78 0.09 1.20
N ILE A 92 4.86 -0.62 0.85
CA ILE A 92 5.50 -1.61 1.72
C ILE A 92 6.02 -0.89 2.96
N SER A 93 5.69 -1.39 4.15
CA SER A 93 6.07 -0.74 5.41
C SER A 93 7.59 -0.83 5.64
N PRO A 94 8.19 0.12 6.39
CA PRO A 94 9.59 0.01 6.81
C PRO A 94 9.91 -1.31 7.50
N ALA A 95 9.04 -1.78 8.39
CA ALA A 95 9.20 -3.05 9.10
C ALA A 95 9.22 -4.25 8.14
N GLU A 96 8.36 -4.25 7.12
CA GLU A 96 8.31 -5.29 6.09
C GLU A 96 9.55 -5.26 5.20
N LYS A 97 10.03 -4.08 4.81
CA LYS A 97 11.30 -3.93 4.08
C LYS A 97 12.47 -4.46 4.90
N LEU A 98 12.55 -4.12 6.19
CA LEU A 98 13.60 -4.59 7.08
C LEU A 98 13.53 -6.11 7.24
N ALA A 99 12.33 -6.67 7.45
CA ALA A 99 12.14 -8.11 7.60
C ALA A 99 12.62 -8.89 6.37
N VAL A 100 12.25 -8.45 5.17
CA VAL A 100 12.70 -9.05 3.90
C VAL A 100 14.20 -8.83 3.67
N THR A 101 14.76 -7.69 4.10
CA THR A 101 16.21 -7.44 3.93
C THR A 101 17.05 -8.37 4.80
N LEU A 102 16.56 -8.69 5.99
CA LEU A 102 17.26 -9.59 6.90
C LEU A 102 17.14 -11.07 6.49
N ARG A 103 16.23 -11.46 5.58
CA ARG A 103 15.94 -12.87 5.26
C ARG A 103 15.57 -13.17 3.82
#